data_AF-A0A2X3C2F3-F1
#
_entry.id   AF-A0A2X3C2F3-F1
#
_cell.length_a   1.000
_cell.length_b   1.000
_cell.length_c   1.000
_cell.angle_alpha   90.00
_cell.angle_beta   90.00
_cell.angle_gamma   90.00
#
_symmetry.space_group_name_H-M   'P 1'
#
loop_
_entity.id
_entity.type
_entity.pdbx_description
1 polymer ?
#
loop_
_entity_poly.entity_id
_entity_poly.type
_entity_poly.pdbx_seq_one_letter_code
_entity_poly.pdbx_strand_id
1 'polypeptide(L)'
;MLTKHQDLPFFFTILKIKCIILLRKKDILIVFLYIKYLKYGIISKNYTEISRGLKMNSVMNLTTLEQIKAYSDPYRLKIITYLRNNQESATVKEIADFFGEVPAKVHYHIKKLEKAGILELVKTKEIKGIIAKYYYLTAESFNIEGNQIKKEAKQVYKSQILNILSEYYDSSKEQTMKRISEKVDTGNAEDSIGFNYKNIYLNEEEFKEVNRQMRELVKKYERKEEGKMPCHVFSVCLKHEVE
;
A
#
# COMPACT_ATOMS: atom_id res chain seq x y z
N MET A 1 51.79 40.15 -9.73
CA MET A 1 51.29 38.94 -9.08
C MET A 1 51.20 39.23 -7.57
N LEU A 2 50.08 39.81 -7.13
CA LEU A 2 49.80 40.23 -5.75
C LEU A 2 48.26 40.26 -5.54
N THR A 3 47.80 39.39 -4.63
CA THR A 3 46.75 39.49 -3.58
C THR A 3 45.35 40.15 -3.76
N LYS A 4 44.42 39.56 -2.96
CA LYS A 4 43.11 39.99 -2.39
C LYS A 4 41.84 39.48 -3.11
N HIS A 5 41.06 38.55 -2.54
CA HIS A 5 40.09 38.59 -1.41
C HIS A 5 38.74 39.26 -1.75
N GLN A 6 37.65 38.55 -1.38
CA GLN A 6 36.26 39.01 -1.17
C GLN A 6 35.49 39.24 -2.48
N ASP A 7 34.43 38.50 -2.84
CA ASP A 7 33.12 38.44 -2.17
C ASP A 7 32.34 37.15 -2.52
N LEU A 8 32.16 36.25 -1.55
CA LEU A 8 31.21 35.13 -1.64
C LEU A 8 30.02 35.13 -0.64
N PRO A 9 29.74 36.17 0.19
CA PRO A 9 28.57 36.13 1.07
C PRO A 9 27.30 36.79 0.49
N PHE A 10 27.38 37.56 -0.61
CA PHE A 10 26.20 38.24 -1.18
C PHE A 10 25.35 37.32 -2.07
N PHE A 11 25.99 36.40 -2.81
CA PHE A 11 25.30 35.50 -3.74
C PHE A 11 24.45 34.44 -3.04
N PHE A 12 24.91 33.91 -1.89
CA PHE A 12 24.16 32.92 -1.11
C PHE A 12 22.93 33.49 -0.40
N THR A 13 22.97 34.77 -0.02
CA THR A 13 21.85 35.43 0.65
C THR A 13 20.74 35.78 -0.36
N ILE A 14 21.11 36.20 -1.57
CA ILE A 14 20.16 36.42 -2.67
C ILE A 14 19.53 35.09 -3.14
N LEU A 15 20.30 33.99 -3.18
CA LEU A 15 19.76 32.67 -3.56
C LEU A 15 18.77 32.12 -2.51
N LYS A 16 19.03 32.34 -1.21
CA LYS A 16 18.09 31.98 -0.13
C LYS A 16 16.79 32.77 -0.20
N ILE A 17 16.87 34.08 -0.49
CA ILE A 17 15.67 34.93 -0.56
C ILE A 17 14.87 34.67 -1.85
N LYS A 18 15.53 34.39 -2.99
CA LYS A 18 14.83 34.01 -4.23
C LYS A 18 14.17 32.63 -4.14
N CYS A 19 14.79 31.65 -3.45
CA CYS A 19 14.16 30.34 -3.21
C CYS A 19 12.95 30.42 -2.29
N ILE A 20 12.95 31.31 -1.27
CA ILE A 20 11.78 31.50 -0.40
C ILE A 20 10.64 32.24 -1.14
N ILE A 21 10.95 33.19 -2.02
CA ILE A 21 9.93 33.91 -2.80
C ILE A 21 9.34 33.03 -3.91
N LEU A 22 10.11 32.10 -4.49
CA LEU A 22 9.62 31.15 -5.51
C LEU A 22 8.74 30.03 -4.94
N LEU A 23 8.73 29.80 -3.61
CA LEU A 23 7.83 28.82 -2.96
C LEU A 23 6.36 29.28 -2.90
N ARG A 24 6.01 30.46 -3.43
CA ARG A 24 4.62 30.98 -3.45
C ARG A 24 3.94 31.02 -4.82
N LYS A 25 4.52 30.40 -5.85
CA LYS A 25 3.80 30.10 -7.09
C LYS A 25 4.10 28.66 -7.52
N LYS A 26 3.02 27.90 -7.72
CA LYS A 26 2.98 26.53 -8.24
C LYS A 26 3.90 26.43 -9.45
N ASP A 27 4.89 25.55 -9.41
CA ASP A 27 5.41 24.86 -10.60
C ASP A 27 6.30 23.67 -10.23
N ILE A 28 6.06 22.55 -10.92
CA ILE A 28 6.57 21.19 -10.70
C ILE A 28 8.07 21.03 -11.05
N LEU A 29 8.72 22.07 -11.54
CA LEU A 29 10.09 22.00 -12.07
C LEU A 29 11.19 21.86 -10.99
N ILE A 30 10.89 22.14 -9.71
CA ILE A 30 11.88 22.10 -8.63
C ILE A 30 12.22 20.66 -8.18
N VAL A 31 11.32 19.70 -8.41
CA VAL A 31 11.56 18.28 -8.03
C VAL A 31 12.73 17.68 -8.84
N PHE A 32 12.88 18.06 -10.11
CA PHE A 32 13.94 17.52 -10.97
C PHE A 32 15.34 18.06 -10.62
N LEU A 33 15.45 19.34 -10.23
CA LEU A 33 16.72 19.89 -9.76
C LEU A 33 17.14 19.33 -8.39
N TYR A 34 16.17 19.01 -7.53
CA TYR A 34 16.44 18.44 -6.21
C TYR A 34 16.93 16.98 -6.28
N ILE A 35 16.45 16.18 -7.24
CA ILE A 35 16.96 14.82 -7.47
C ILE A 35 18.41 14.83 -7.99
N LYS A 36 18.81 15.83 -8.78
CA LYS A 36 20.22 15.97 -9.23
C LYS A 36 21.17 16.21 -8.04
N TYR A 37 20.69 16.84 -6.96
CA TYR A 37 21.46 17.08 -5.74
C TYR A 37 21.54 15.89 -4.77
N LEU A 38 20.68 14.86 -4.91
CA LEU A 38 20.77 13.62 -4.12
C LEU A 38 22.07 12.85 -4.37
N LYS A 39 22.76 13.07 -5.51
CA LYS A 39 24.06 12.44 -5.80
C LYS A 39 25.21 12.96 -4.93
N TYR A 40 25.02 14.04 -4.17
CA TYR A 40 26.06 14.71 -3.37
C TYR A 40 25.88 14.64 -1.85
N GLY A 41 25.10 13.69 -1.32
CA GLY A 41 25.23 13.27 0.08
C GLY A 41 25.01 14.35 1.13
N ILE A 42 24.03 15.25 0.95
CA ILE A 42 23.66 16.23 1.98
C ILE A 42 22.30 15.83 2.56
N ILE A 43 22.35 15.04 3.63
CA ILE A 43 21.20 14.77 4.48
C ILE A 43 20.85 16.07 5.23
N SER A 44 19.59 16.50 5.19
CA SER A 44 19.07 17.44 6.18
C SER A 44 17.70 16.98 6.69
N LYS A 45 17.48 17.27 7.98
CA LYS A 45 16.45 16.78 8.91
C LYS A 45 14.98 16.92 8.48
N ASN A 46 14.68 17.41 7.28
CA ASN A 46 13.31 17.65 6.80
C ASN A 46 12.59 16.37 6.31
N TYR A 47 13.31 15.30 5.96
CA TYR A 47 12.69 14.02 5.60
C TYR A 47 11.99 13.37 6.81
N THR A 48 12.49 13.63 8.02
CA THR A 48 11.94 13.08 9.26
C THR A 48 10.65 13.78 9.69
N GLU A 49 10.38 15.01 9.24
CA GLU A 49 9.12 15.72 9.53
C GLU A 49 8.04 15.42 8.48
N ILE A 50 8.41 15.22 7.21
CA ILE A 50 7.48 14.76 6.17
C ILE A 50 7.09 13.29 6.37
N SER A 51 8.03 12.44 6.82
CA SER A 51 7.74 11.04 7.15
C SER A 51 7.02 10.84 8.49
N ARG A 52 7.02 11.85 9.38
CA ARG A 52 6.22 11.85 10.63
C ARG A 52 4.74 12.17 10.40
N GLY A 53 4.36 12.77 9.27
CA GLY A 53 2.98 13.17 8.98
C GLY A 53 2.03 12.05 8.56
N LEU A 54 2.54 10.87 8.17
CA LEU A 54 1.76 9.67 7.88
C LEU A 54 2.52 8.46 8.39
N LYS A 55 2.55 8.29 9.72
CA LYS A 55 3.00 7.05 10.35
C LYS A 55 1.87 6.02 10.17
N MET A 56 1.74 5.48 8.96
CA MET A 56 0.82 4.38 8.70
C MET A 56 1.19 3.23 9.63
N ASN A 57 0.21 2.70 10.37
CA ASN A 57 0.47 1.56 11.24
C ASN A 57 0.91 0.38 10.36
N SER A 58 1.98 -0.32 10.74
CA SER A 58 2.44 -1.48 9.96
C SER A 58 1.39 -2.60 9.92
N VAL A 59 0.58 -2.70 10.98
CA VAL A 59 -0.46 -3.71 11.14
C VAL A 59 -1.65 -3.12 11.88
N MET A 60 -2.87 -3.41 11.41
CA MET A 60 -4.12 -3.21 12.15
C MET A 60 -4.77 -4.56 12.45
N ASN A 61 -5.17 -4.77 13.71
CA ASN A 61 -5.91 -5.97 14.12
C ASN A 61 -7.42 -5.71 14.02
N LEU A 62 -8.11 -6.54 13.23
CA LEU A 62 -9.56 -6.57 13.08
C LEU A 62 -10.12 -7.55 14.11
N THR A 63 -10.58 -7.03 15.24
CA THR A 63 -11.02 -7.81 16.42
C THR A 63 -12.55 -7.87 16.55
N THR A 64 -13.27 -6.94 15.91
CA THR A 64 -14.73 -6.86 15.99
C THR A 64 -15.39 -7.49 14.77
N LEU A 65 -16.58 -8.05 14.96
CA LEU A 65 -17.37 -8.61 13.84
C LEU A 65 -17.72 -7.55 12.79
N GLU A 66 -17.93 -6.29 13.19
CA GLU A 66 -18.20 -5.19 12.26
C GLU A 66 -17.00 -4.92 11.36
N GLN A 67 -15.79 -4.84 11.91
CA GLN A 67 -14.55 -4.68 11.15
C GLN A 67 -14.32 -5.86 10.21
N ILE A 68 -14.51 -7.08 10.70
CA ILE A 68 -14.27 -8.30 9.93
C ILE A 68 -15.26 -8.38 8.76
N LYS A 69 -16.57 -8.16 9.01
CA LYS A 69 -17.59 -8.04 7.96
C LYS A 69 -17.29 -6.89 7.01
N ALA A 70 -16.61 -5.85 7.48
CA ALA A 70 -16.27 -4.73 6.64
C ALA A 70 -15.16 -5.05 5.65
N TYR A 71 -14.18 -5.80 6.13
CA TYR A 71 -13.03 -6.26 5.38
C TYR A 71 -13.36 -7.43 4.43
N SER A 72 -14.23 -8.37 4.83
CA SER A 72 -14.52 -9.61 4.11
C SER A 72 -15.48 -9.52 2.93
N ASP A 73 -15.98 -8.32 2.63
CA ASP A 73 -16.88 -8.11 1.52
C ASP A 73 -16.10 -8.06 0.20
N PRO A 74 -16.50 -8.85 -0.81
CA PRO A 74 -15.71 -9.01 -2.04
C PRO A 74 -15.40 -7.67 -2.74
N TYR A 75 -16.39 -6.78 -2.82
CA TYR A 75 -16.19 -5.49 -3.48
C TYR A 75 -15.25 -4.58 -2.70
N ARG A 76 -15.34 -4.59 -1.36
CA ARG A 76 -14.41 -3.86 -0.51
C ARG A 76 -13.00 -4.42 -0.52
N LEU A 77 -12.83 -5.74 -0.62
CA LEU A 77 -11.52 -6.36 -0.85
C LEU A 77 -10.89 -5.87 -2.15
N LYS A 78 -11.68 -5.72 -3.23
CA LYS A 78 -11.20 -5.14 -4.49
C LYS A 78 -10.72 -3.70 -4.32
N ILE A 79 -11.48 -2.85 -3.60
CA ILE A 79 -11.06 -1.48 -3.28
C ILE A 79 -9.77 -1.45 -2.46
N ILE A 80 -9.68 -2.26 -1.40
CA ILE A 80 -8.49 -2.35 -0.54
C ILE A 80 -7.27 -2.78 -1.37
N THR A 81 -7.44 -3.80 -2.21
CA THR A 81 -6.37 -4.33 -3.09
C THR A 81 -5.94 -3.29 -4.12
N TYR A 82 -6.88 -2.54 -4.70
CA TYR A 82 -6.60 -1.44 -5.63
C TYR A 82 -5.75 -0.36 -4.96
N LEU A 83 -6.14 0.13 -3.78
CA LEU A 83 -5.39 1.15 -3.05
C LEU A 83 -4.01 0.65 -2.65
N ARG A 84 -3.93 -0.59 -2.13
CA ARG A 84 -2.66 -1.22 -1.74
C ARG A 84 -1.68 -1.35 -2.91
N ASN A 85 -2.14 -1.89 -4.04
CA ASN A 85 -1.27 -2.18 -5.18
C ASN A 85 -0.84 -0.93 -5.96
N ASN A 86 -1.60 0.16 -5.85
CA ASN A 86 -1.23 1.45 -6.43
C ASN A 86 -0.42 2.34 -5.49
N GLN A 87 -0.42 2.03 -4.19
CA GLN A 87 0.31 2.79 -3.17
C GLN A 87 -0.06 4.29 -3.12
N GLU A 88 -1.28 4.62 -3.51
CA GLU A 88 -1.76 6.00 -3.63
C GLU A 88 -3.19 6.15 -3.11
N SER A 89 -3.48 7.31 -2.52
CA SER A 89 -4.82 7.70 -2.12
C SER A 89 -5.68 8.00 -3.35
N ALA A 90 -6.95 7.59 -3.35
CA ALA A 90 -7.86 7.83 -4.47
C ALA A 90 -9.19 8.41 -4.00
N THR A 91 -9.84 9.16 -4.88
CA THR A 91 -11.20 9.65 -4.72
C THR A 91 -12.22 8.57 -5.05
N VAL A 92 -13.45 8.72 -4.54
CA VAL A 92 -14.59 7.87 -4.92
C VAL A 92 -14.75 7.81 -6.44
N LYS A 93 -14.53 8.94 -7.14
CA LYS A 93 -14.66 9.02 -8.59
C LYS A 93 -13.58 8.22 -9.30
N GLU A 94 -12.31 8.39 -8.93
CA GLU A 94 -11.20 7.65 -9.53
C GLU A 94 -11.36 6.13 -9.33
N ILE A 95 -11.82 5.70 -8.15
CA ILE A 95 -12.12 4.29 -7.88
C ILE A 95 -13.30 3.80 -8.73
N ALA A 96 -14.36 4.60 -8.86
CA ALA A 96 -15.52 4.26 -9.68
C ALA A 96 -15.16 4.14 -11.16
N ASP A 97 -14.41 5.09 -11.69
CA ASP A 97 -13.92 5.10 -13.07
C ASP A 97 -13.02 3.89 -13.33
N PHE A 98 -12.13 3.52 -12.39
CA PHE A 98 -11.27 2.34 -12.52
C PHE A 98 -12.06 1.03 -12.59
N PHE A 99 -13.12 0.88 -11.78
CA PHE A 99 -13.94 -0.34 -11.77
C PHE A 99 -15.09 -0.33 -12.77
N GLY A 100 -15.32 0.77 -13.51
CA GLY A 100 -16.46 0.91 -14.41
C GLY A 100 -17.81 0.98 -13.67
N GLU A 101 -17.81 1.57 -12.47
CA GLU A 101 -18.94 1.54 -11.54
C GLU A 101 -19.53 2.94 -11.33
N VAL A 102 -20.74 3.01 -10.75
CA VAL A 102 -21.36 4.30 -10.40
C VAL A 102 -20.76 4.86 -9.09
N PRO A 103 -20.47 6.19 -8.99
CA PRO A 103 -19.87 6.77 -7.79
C PRO A 103 -20.67 6.54 -6.50
N ALA A 104 -22.00 6.46 -6.58
CA ALA A 104 -22.85 6.20 -5.42
C ALA A 104 -22.58 4.83 -4.78
N LYS A 105 -22.34 3.79 -5.59
CA LYS A 105 -22.00 2.45 -5.12
C LYS A 105 -20.66 2.46 -4.40
N VAL A 106 -19.62 3.02 -5.04
CA VAL A 106 -18.29 3.13 -4.43
C VAL A 106 -18.35 3.93 -3.13
N HIS A 107 -19.09 5.04 -3.10
CA HIS A 107 -19.24 5.87 -1.91
C HIS A 107 -19.76 5.08 -0.71
N TYR A 108 -20.79 4.25 -0.93
CA TYR A 108 -21.34 3.38 0.12
C TYR A 108 -20.27 2.46 0.72
N HIS A 109 -19.48 1.79 -0.13
CA HIS A 109 -18.43 0.87 0.34
C HIS A 109 -17.27 1.59 1.03
N ILE A 110 -16.84 2.75 0.51
CA ILE A 110 -15.82 3.59 1.16
C ILE A 110 -16.29 4.03 2.56
N LYS A 111 -17.56 4.42 2.72
CA LYS A 111 -18.10 4.82 4.03
C LYS A 111 -18.12 3.68 5.04
N LYS A 112 -18.42 2.45 4.59
CA LYS A 112 -18.35 1.27 5.46
C LYS A 112 -16.93 0.95 5.89
N LEU A 113 -15.95 1.08 4.98
CA LEU A 113 -14.54 0.89 5.29
C LEU A 113 -13.98 1.98 6.22
N GLU A 114 -14.37 3.24 5.99
CA GLU A 114 -14.03 4.37 6.85
C GLU A 114 -14.58 4.19 8.27
N LYS A 115 -15.86 3.81 8.39
CA LYS A 115 -16.48 3.52 9.70
C LYS A 115 -15.78 2.38 10.44
N ALA A 116 -15.29 1.37 9.71
CA ALA A 116 -14.53 0.26 10.29
C ALA A 116 -13.07 0.62 10.62
N GLY A 117 -12.61 1.84 10.28
CA GLY A 117 -11.24 2.29 10.48
C GLY A 117 -10.23 1.65 9.52
N ILE A 118 -10.69 1.05 8.42
CA ILE A 118 -9.83 0.42 7.40
C ILE A 118 -9.33 1.48 6.39
N LEU A 119 -10.17 2.47 6.11
CA LEU A 119 -9.81 3.63 5.30
C LEU A 119 -9.94 4.92 6.11
N GLU A 120 -9.20 5.94 5.69
CA GLU A 120 -9.33 7.29 6.22
C GLU A 120 -9.25 8.34 5.12
N LEU A 121 -9.82 9.52 5.38
CA LEU A 121 -9.68 10.70 4.54
C LEU A 121 -8.29 11.31 4.77
N VAL A 122 -7.36 11.06 3.86
CA VAL A 122 -5.97 11.54 4.00
C VAL A 122 -5.75 12.93 3.42
N LYS A 123 -6.59 13.37 2.48
CA LYS A 123 -6.44 14.66 1.81
C LYS A 123 -7.74 15.15 1.19
N THR A 124 -7.89 16.47 1.12
CA THR A 124 -8.89 17.12 0.25
C THR A 124 -8.22 18.04 -0.76
N LYS A 125 -8.85 18.22 -1.92
CA LYS A 125 -8.38 19.13 -2.97
C LYS A 125 -9.58 19.77 -3.66
N GLU A 126 -9.56 21.08 -3.80
CA GLU A 126 -10.56 21.77 -4.61
C GLU A 126 -10.21 21.67 -6.10
N ILE A 127 -11.17 21.22 -6.91
CA ILE A 127 -11.04 21.07 -8.36
C ILE A 127 -12.28 21.69 -8.99
N LYS A 128 -12.12 22.84 -9.66
CA LYS A 128 -13.22 23.59 -10.30
C LYS A 128 -14.39 23.86 -9.34
N GLY A 129 -14.10 24.27 -8.10
CA GLY A 129 -15.11 24.56 -7.07
C GLY A 129 -15.67 23.33 -6.35
N ILE A 130 -15.27 22.10 -6.72
CA ILE A 130 -15.70 20.86 -6.07
C ILE A 130 -14.60 20.37 -5.14
N ILE A 131 -14.94 20.05 -3.89
CA ILE A 131 -14.02 19.45 -2.92
C ILE A 131 -13.90 17.95 -3.20
N ALA A 132 -12.79 17.54 -3.81
CA ALA A 132 -12.42 16.14 -3.97
C ALA A 132 -11.81 15.60 -2.67
N LYS A 133 -12.30 14.43 -2.21
CA LYS A 133 -11.87 13.74 -0.99
C LYS A 133 -11.07 12.49 -1.36
N TYR A 134 -9.83 12.41 -0.90
CA TYR A 134 -8.91 11.30 -1.16
C TYR A 134 -8.84 10.37 0.04
N TYR A 135 -9.09 9.08 -0.21
CA TYR A 135 -9.11 8.04 0.80
C TYR A 135 -7.92 7.10 0.63
N TYR A 136 -7.37 6.63 1.75
CA TYR A 136 -6.30 5.63 1.75
C TYR A 136 -6.39 4.69 2.95
N LEU A 137 -5.60 3.62 2.93
CA LEU A 137 -5.54 2.60 3.98
C LEU A 137 -4.92 3.18 5.26
N THR A 138 -5.49 2.81 6.41
CA THR A 138 -4.99 3.20 7.74
C THR A 138 -3.80 2.36 8.21
N ALA A 139 -3.60 1.19 7.58
CA ALA A 139 -2.50 0.27 7.87
C ALA A 139 -1.99 -0.43 6.61
N GLU A 140 -0.72 -0.83 6.62
CA GLU A 140 -0.11 -1.60 5.53
C GLU A 140 -0.72 -3.00 5.41
N SER A 141 -0.97 -3.63 6.56
CA SER A 141 -1.54 -4.97 6.66
C SER A 141 -2.66 -5.03 7.70
N PHE A 142 -3.60 -5.96 7.49
CA PHE A 142 -4.73 -6.20 8.38
C PHE A 142 -4.70 -7.65 8.85
N ASN A 143 -4.57 -7.86 10.16
CA ASN A 143 -4.69 -9.17 10.77
C ASN A 143 -6.12 -9.37 11.27
N ILE A 144 -6.65 -10.57 11.16
CA ILE A 144 -7.97 -10.89 11.70
C ILE A 144 -7.79 -11.70 12.97
N GLU A 145 -8.38 -11.23 14.06
CA GLU A 145 -8.28 -11.85 15.37
C GLU A 145 -9.68 -12.22 15.88
N GLY A 146 -9.99 -13.52 15.85
CA GLY A 146 -11.30 -14.04 16.23
C GLY A 146 -11.49 -14.37 17.71
N ASN A 147 -10.46 -14.17 18.54
CA ASN A 147 -10.47 -14.57 19.96
C ASN A 147 -11.56 -13.87 20.78
N GLN A 148 -11.92 -12.63 20.43
CA GLN A 148 -12.95 -11.84 21.11
C GLN A 148 -14.37 -12.05 20.54
N ILE A 149 -14.53 -12.89 19.50
CA ILE A 149 -15.83 -13.11 18.87
C ILE A 149 -16.68 -14.04 19.73
N LYS A 150 -17.87 -13.55 20.12
CA LYS A 150 -18.85 -14.31 20.90
C LYS A 150 -19.25 -15.61 20.20
N LYS A 151 -19.57 -16.64 20.98
CA LYS A 151 -19.86 -18.01 20.48
C LYS A 151 -20.98 -18.01 19.43
N GLU A 152 -22.01 -17.20 19.63
CA GLU A 152 -23.19 -17.09 18.76
C GLU A 152 -22.84 -16.52 17.38
N ALA A 153 -21.76 -15.74 17.29
CA ALA A 153 -21.27 -15.13 16.06
C ALA A 153 -20.16 -15.95 15.37
N LYS A 154 -19.71 -17.09 15.94
CA LYS A 154 -18.61 -17.89 15.37
C LYS A 154 -18.90 -18.40 13.96
N GLN A 155 -20.14 -18.77 13.65
CA GLN A 155 -20.51 -19.21 12.30
C GLN A 155 -20.38 -18.08 11.28
N VAL A 156 -20.85 -16.89 11.63
CA VAL A 156 -20.73 -15.70 10.78
C VAL A 156 -19.26 -15.31 10.61
N TYR A 157 -18.47 -15.35 11.69
CA TYR A 157 -17.03 -15.13 11.62
C TYR A 157 -16.34 -16.11 10.68
N LYS A 158 -16.62 -17.42 10.82
CA LYS A 158 -16.08 -18.46 9.93
C LYS A 158 -16.40 -18.17 8.46
N SER A 159 -17.64 -17.82 8.14
CA SER A 159 -18.01 -17.49 6.75
C SER A 159 -17.29 -16.25 6.23
N GLN A 160 -17.07 -15.23 7.07
CA GLN A 160 -16.31 -14.05 6.65
C GLN A 160 -14.84 -14.38 6.33
N ILE A 161 -14.19 -15.22 7.14
CA ILE A 161 -12.81 -15.68 6.87
C ILE A 161 -12.75 -16.47 5.57
N LEU A 162 -13.68 -17.39 5.36
CA LEU A 162 -13.72 -18.20 4.15
C LEU A 162 -13.94 -17.34 2.90
N ASN A 163 -14.80 -16.31 2.96
CA ASN A 163 -15.00 -15.39 1.84
C ASN A 163 -13.72 -14.64 1.45
N ILE A 164 -12.93 -14.20 2.44
CA ILE A 164 -11.65 -13.52 2.19
C ILE A 164 -10.68 -14.48 1.50
N LEU A 165 -10.57 -15.70 2.02
CA LEU A 165 -9.70 -16.71 1.45
C LEU A 165 -10.12 -17.02 0.02
N SER A 166 -11.41 -17.30 -0.22
CA SER A 166 -11.94 -17.58 -1.55
C SER A 166 -11.64 -16.45 -2.54
N GLU A 167 -11.93 -15.18 -2.21
CA GLU A 167 -11.67 -14.06 -3.11
C GLU A 167 -10.18 -13.93 -3.46
N TYR A 168 -9.28 -14.05 -2.47
CA TYR A 168 -7.85 -13.99 -2.73
C TYR A 168 -7.32 -15.21 -3.50
N TYR A 169 -7.82 -16.41 -3.21
CA TYR A 169 -7.46 -17.62 -3.94
C TYR A 169 -7.92 -17.54 -5.39
N ASP A 170 -9.17 -17.14 -5.65
CA ASP A 170 -9.73 -17.05 -7.00
C ASP A 170 -9.00 -15.99 -7.83
N SER A 171 -8.79 -14.80 -7.28
CA SER A 171 -8.00 -13.74 -7.94
C SER A 171 -6.55 -14.18 -8.17
N SER A 172 -5.93 -14.85 -7.20
CA SER A 172 -4.55 -15.31 -7.34
C SER A 172 -4.43 -16.42 -8.38
N LYS A 173 -5.38 -17.35 -8.41
CA LYS A 173 -5.46 -18.43 -9.40
C LYS A 173 -5.60 -17.84 -10.80
N GLU A 174 -6.54 -16.91 -11.00
CA GLU A 174 -6.74 -16.26 -12.30
C GLU A 174 -5.45 -15.57 -12.79
N GLN A 175 -4.82 -14.75 -11.94
CA GLN A 175 -3.57 -14.06 -12.29
C GLN A 175 -2.42 -15.03 -12.58
N THR A 176 -2.30 -16.10 -11.79
CA THR A 176 -1.26 -17.12 -11.98
C THR A 176 -1.46 -17.86 -13.30
N MET A 177 -2.68 -18.36 -13.56
CA MET A 177 -3.01 -19.09 -14.78
C MET A 177 -2.83 -18.23 -16.02
N LYS A 178 -3.28 -16.97 -15.99
CA LYS A 178 -3.08 -16.02 -17.08
C LYS A 178 -1.59 -15.84 -17.42
N ARG A 179 -0.76 -15.55 -16.41
CA ARG A 179 0.69 -15.33 -16.60
C ARG A 179 1.41 -16.59 -17.05
N ILE A 180 1.02 -17.76 -16.55
CA ILE A 180 1.60 -19.03 -16.99
C ILE A 180 1.22 -19.30 -18.44
N SER A 181 -0.04 -19.10 -18.83
CA SER A 181 -0.49 -19.27 -20.22
C SER A 181 0.30 -18.36 -21.17
N GLU A 182 0.35 -17.06 -20.87
CA GLU A 182 1.09 -16.08 -21.68
C GLU A 182 2.58 -16.45 -21.85
N LYS A 183 3.19 -17.06 -20.83
CA LYS A 183 4.60 -17.50 -20.86
C LYS A 183 4.79 -18.81 -21.63
N VAL A 184 3.94 -19.80 -21.41
CA VAL A 184 4.01 -21.09 -22.12
C VAL A 184 3.83 -20.88 -23.63
N ASP A 185 2.94 -19.96 -24.02
CA ASP A 185 2.68 -19.65 -25.43
C ASP A 185 3.86 -18.93 -26.12
N THR A 186 4.75 -18.27 -25.35
CA THR A 186 5.87 -17.48 -25.88
C THR A 186 7.22 -18.20 -25.89
N GLY A 187 7.34 -19.37 -25.27
CA GLY A 187 8.48 -20.29 -25.43
C GLY A 187 9.84 -19.84 -24.85
N ASN A 188 9.88 -18.79 -24.01
CA ASN A 188 11.13 -18.30 -23.43
C ASN A 188 11.58 -19.09 -22.18
N ALA A 189 12.76 -19.70 -22.25
CA ALA A 189 13.35 -20.57 -21.22
C ALA A 189 13.96 -19.82 -20.00
N GLU A 190 14.04 -18.49 -20.03
CA GLU A 190 14.63 -17.68 -18.93
C GLU A 190 13.64 -17.42 -17.77
N ASP A 191 12.37 -17.79 -17.93
CA ASP A 191 11.31 -17.54 -16.96
C ASP A 191 11.14 -18.70 -15.97
N SER A 192 12.01 -18.78 -14.96
CA SER A 192 11.88 -19.80 -13.91
C SER A 192 10.56 -19.64 -13.13
N ILE A 193 9.70 -20.68 -13.13
CA ILE A 193 8.49 -20.73 -12.29
C ILE A 193 8.84 -21.46 -10.99
N GLY A 194 8.81 -20.74 -9.87
CA GLY A 194 9.01 -21.32 -8.54
C GLY A 194 7.71 -21.83 -7.94
N PHE A 195 7.56 -23.14 -7.76
CA PHE A 195 6.49 -23.74 -6.98
C PHE A 195 6.95 -24.01 -5.55
N ASN A 196 6.29 -23.40 -4.58
CA ASN A 196 6.52 -23.67 -3.16
C ASN A 196 5.37 -24.51 -2.60
N TYR A 197 5.55 -25.83 -2.62
CA TYR A 197 4.57 -26.80 -2.09
C TYR A 197 5.26 -27.78 -1.13
N LYS A 198 5.30 -27.41 0.16
CA LYS A 198 5.94 -28.20 1.22
C LYS A 198 5.22 -28.00 2.56
N ASN A 199 5.16 -29.05 3.37
CA ASN A 199 4.80 -28.94 4.78
C ASN A 199 5.99 -28.40 5.57
N ILE A 200 5.73 -27.49 6.50
CA ILE A 200 6.70 -26.95 7.45
C ILE A 200 6.19 -27.19 8.88
N TYR A 201 7.10 -27.39 9.83
CA TYR A 201 6.77 -27.70 11.22
C TYR A 201 7.36 -26.59 12.10
N LEU A 202 6.51 -25.91 12.85
CA LEU A 202 6.85 -24.71 13.61
C LEU A 202 6.17 -24.74 14.98
N ASN A 203 6.88 -24.31 16.03
CA ASN A 203 6.26 -23.93 17.29
C ASN A 203 5.60 -22.54 17.19
N GLU A 204 4.99 -22.05 18.28
CA GLU A 204 4.25 -20.78 18.25
C GLU A 204 5.13 -19.56 17.94
N GLU A 205 6.32 -19.49 18.53
CA GLU A 205 7.25 -18.39 18.32
C GLU A 205 7.85 -18.44 16.91
N GLU A 206 8.19 -19.63 16.43
CA GLU A 206 8.62 -19.86 15.05
C GLU A 206 7.52 -19.50 14.04
N PHE A 207 6.26 -19.81 14.32
CA PHE A 207 5.13 -19.42 13.46
C PHE A 207 5.00 -17.90 13.35
N LYS A 208 5.09 -17.18 14.48
CA LYS A 208 5.07 -15.71 14.49
C LYS A 208 6.25 -15.15 13.70
N GLU A 209 7.43 -15.72 13.90
CA GLU A 209 8.66 -15.29 13.26
C GLU A 209 8.66 -15.52 11.74
N VAL A 210 8.25 -16.69 11.27
CA VAL A 210 8.13 -16.99 9.83
C VAL A 210 7.15 -16.02 9.15
N ASN A 211 5.97 -15.80 9.74
CA ASN A 211 5.00 -14.83 9.21
C ASN A 211 5.56 -13.40 9.18
N ARG A 212 6.34 -13.00 10.20
CA ARG A 212 7.00 -11.69 10.24
C ARG A 212 8.06 -11.57 9.14
N GLN A 213 8.96 -12.54 9.02
CA GLN A 213 10.01 -12.55 8.01
C GLN A 213 9.46 -12.55 6.59
N MET A 214 8.42 -13.34 6.30
CA MET A 214 7.76 -13.34 4.99
C MET A 214 7.22 -11.96 4.63
N ARG A 215 6.51 -11.30 5.56
CA ARG A 215 6.01 -9.93 5.33
C ARG A 215 7.13 -8.93 5.11
N GLU A 216 8.16 -8.95 5.94
CA GLU A 216 9.30 -8.03 5.82
C GLU A 216 10.11 -8.25 4.55
N LEU A 217 10.23 -9.49 4.08
CA LEU A 217 10.90 -9.82 2.83
C LEU A 217 10.15 -9.22 1.64
N VAL A 218 8.84 -9.46 1.54
CA VAL A 218 8.01 -8.94 0.44
C VAL A 218 7.97 -7.41 0.47
N LYS A 219 7.82 -6.80 1.66
CA LYS A 219 7.77 -5.35 1.86
C LYS A 219 8.96 -4.60 1.23
N LYS A 220 10.15 -5.21 1.19
CA LYS A 220 11.35 -4.61 0.57
C LYS A 220 11.18 -4.34 -0.92
N TYR A 221 10.26 -5.04 -1.59
CA TYR A 221 10.10 -5.05 -3.06
C TYR A 221 8.72 -4.57 -3.53
N GLU A 222 7.87 -4.03 -2.64
CA GLU A 222 6.51 -3.60 -2.99
C GLU A 222 6.47 -2.32 -3.85
N ARG A 223 7.55 -1.55 -3.89
CA ARG A 223 7.62 -0.30 -4.66
C ARG A 223 7.83 -0.60 -6.14
N LYS A 224 7.01 0.05 -6.98
CA LYS A 224 7.22 0.08 -8.42
C LYS A 224 8.44 0.95 -8.73
N GLU A 225 9.46 0.35 -9.34
CA GLU A 225 10.70 1.01 -9.75
C GLU A 225 11.00 0.68 -11.21
N GLU A 226 11.65 1.61 -11.90
CA GLU A 226 12.03 1.43 -13.30
C GLU A 226 12.96 0.22 -13.46
N GLY A 227 12.70 -0.62 -14.47
CA GLY A 227 13.45 -1.86 -14.72
C GLY A 227 13.07 -3.04 -13.82
N LYS A 228 12.11 -2.91 -12.90
CA LYS A 228 11.56 -4.04 -12.12
C LYS A 228 10.34 -4.63 -12.80
N MET A 229 10.27 -5.97 -12.85
CA MET A 229 9.09 -6.69 -13.35
C MET A 229 8.01 -6.84 -12.27
N PRO A 230 6.72 -6.78 -12.64
CA PRO A 230 5.63 -7.00 -11.69
C PRO A 230 5.48 -8.49 -11.32
N CYS A 231 5.71 -8.84 -10.07
CA CYS A 231 5.50 -10.20 -9.54
C CYS A 231 4.18 -10.30 -8.78
N HIS A 232 3.49 -11.43 -8.89
CA HIS A 232 2.30 -11.74 -8.08
C HIS A 232 2.70 -12.77 -7.02
N VAL A 233 2.42 -12.48 -5.76
CA VAL A 233 2.70 -13.37 -4.62
C VAL A 233 1.47 -13.42 -3.73
N PHE A 234 1.02 -14.64 -3.44
CA PHE A 234 0.00 -14.92 -2.44
C PHE A 234 0.44 -16.12 -1.62
N SER A 235 0.43 -15.99 -0.30
CA SER A 235 0.75 -17.08 0.61
C SER A 235 -0.19 -17.05 1.80
N VAL A 236 -0.54 -18.24 2.31
CA VAL A 236 -1.36 -18.43 3.49
C VAL A 236 -0.63 -19.45 4.37
N CYS A 237 -0.26 -19.03 5.58
CA CYS A 237 0.33 -19.91 6.59
C CYS A 237 -0.69 -20.10 7.71
N LEU A 238 -1.18 -21.33 7.87
CA LEU A 238 -2.17 -21.69 8.88
C LEU A 238 -1.57 -22.72 9.83
N LYS A 239 -1.89 -22.60 11.12
CA LYS A 239 -1.64 -23.68 12.07
C LYS A 239 -2.50 -24.87 11.67
N HIS A 240 -1.89 -26.04 11.55
CA HIS A 240 -2.57 -27.31 11.40
C HIS A 240 -2.39 -28.09 12.70
N GLU A 241 -3.49 -28.54 13.30
CA GLU A 241 -3.42 -29.55 14.35
C GLU A 241 -3.14 -30.88 13.64
N VAL A 242 -2.05 -31.55 14.02
CA VAL A 242 -1.75 -32.89 13.54
C VAL A 242 -2.82 -33.81 14.14
N GLU A 243 -3.65 -34.43 13.28
CA GLU A 243 -4.54 -35.54 13.67
C GLU A 243 -3.73 -36.77 14.11
#